data_AF-A0A8W8MTA6-F1
#
_entry.id   AF-A0A8W8MTA6-F1
#
_cell.length_a   1.000
_cell.length_b   1.000
_cell.length_c   1.000
_cell.angle_alpha   90.00
_cell.angle_beta   90.00
_cell.angle_gamma   90.00
#
_symmetry.space_group_name_H-M   'P 1'
#
loop_
_entity.id
_entity.type
_entity.pdbx_description
1 polymer ?
#
loop_
_entity_poly.entity_id
_entity_poly.type
_entity_poly.pdbx_seq_one_letter_code
_entity_poly.pdbx_strand_id
1 'polypeptide(L)'
;ASSKSSSQLQIAKKALVSTRSSISEVDSTFPNLRDKIRSVRNRVDEILSKCEKKSTEELGRLENEYRGKLEQDIQKLESLNAESSHTNQLLDHVKRFGTDGHILQCMQQVQERSKSNSEAFEEYRELKKLPKVSFAINRQLDEVLRSLSTLGDIVIDAEDLESKKSSSTKNGLDDNNRKSPERSYPKEHREFSVRTRSDENACVITGILSLPTLDWVFCDKGNSKLKLFDRQFQMKSEHIMQQSPFDVTLMEDQIIAVTIPENMKILIYKIMAGINLQEEIKTKDRCFGISYTSSENKFVVTCPYGSPASLRLLSRNGEELMNLIPEENHGSLFLRPMYVRFDASGNSLLVSDSQRNRVTAITRSVYRRFHYTHSNMKGPRGLALAANGDLFVVGWGSDSVHRVDDAGRFREEVLCRHDGICSPQAVCVSFDQSQFALSLDDVSCKSDFILIFSV
;
A
#
# COMPACT_ATOMS: atom_id res chain seq x y z
N ALA A 1 -32.06 -12.30 -66.18
CA ALA A 1 -32.33 -11.23 -65.20
C ALA A 1 -32.97 -11.73 -63.88
N SER A 2 -33.81 -12.78 -63.87
CA SER A 2 -34.55 -13.18 -62.65
C SER A 2 -33.73 -13.87 -61.54
N SER A 3 -32.62 -14.55 -61.86
CA SER A 3 -31.80 -15.25 -60.84
C SER A 3 -31.02 -14.30 -59.91
N LYS A 4 -30.56 -13.16 -60.42
CA LYS A 4 -29.89 -12.13 -59.61
C LYS A 4 -30.86 -11.45 -58.62
N SER A 5 -32.10 -11.19 -59.05
CA SER A 5 -33.16 -10.60 -58.21
C SER A 5 -33.55 -11.50 -57.03
N SER A 6 -33.67 -12.81 -57.25
CA SER A 6 -33.94 -13.78 -56.18
C SER A 6 -32.83 -13.83 -55.12
N SER A 7 -31.55 -13.78 -55.56
CA SER A 7 -30.40 -13.76 -54.64
C SER A 7 -30.34 -12.49 -53.78
N GLN A 8 -30.68 -11.33 -54.36
CA GLN A 8 -30.72 -10.05 -53.64
C GLN A 8 -31.85 -10.02 -52.61
N LEU A 9 -33.01 -10.57 -52.95
CA LEU A 9 -34.14 -10.68 -52.02
C LEU A 9 -33.81 -11.58 -50.81
N GLN A 10 -33.05 -12.65 -51.03
CA GLN A 10 -32.65 -13.58 -49.98
C GLN A 10 -31.58 -12.96 -49.05
N ILE A 11 -30.65 -12.17 -49.60
CA ILE A 11 -29.69 -11.37 -48.82
C ILE A 11 -30.42 -10.32 -47.98
N ALA A 12 -31.37 -9.59 -48.58
CA ALA A 12 -32.16 -8.58 -47.87
C ALA A 12 -32.97 -9.20 -46.73
N LYS A 13 -33.63 -10.34 -46.93
CA LYS A 13 -34.35 -11.06 -45.86
C LYS A 13 -33.43 -11.50 -44.72
N LYS A 14 -32.22 -11.99 -45.04
CA LYS A 14 -31.24 -12.41 -44.03
C LYS A 14 -30.70 -11.22 -43.22
N ALA A 15 -30.43 -10.10 -43.89
CA ALA A 15 -30.04 -8.86 -43.22
C ALA A 15 -31.15 -8.35 -42.30
N LEU A 16 -32.40 -8.37 -42.74
CA LEU A 16 -33.55 -7.90 -41.95
C LEU A 16 -33.76 -8.72 -40.66
N VAL A 17 -33.55 -10.04 -40.73
CA VAL A 17 -33.59 -10.92 -39.55
C VAL A 17 -32.43 -10.61 -38.60
N SER A 18 -31.21 -10.43 -39.12
CA SER A 18 -30.04 -10.07 -38.32
C SER A 18 -30.17 -8.70 -37.66
N THR A 19 -30.71 -7.70 -38.35
CA THR A 19 -30.93 -6.37 -37.75
C THR A 19 -32.01 -6.40 -36.69
N ARG A 20 -33.08 -7.21 -36.87
CA ARG A 20 -34.11 -7.40 -35.84
C ARG A 20 -33.58 -8.11 -34.59
N SER A 21 -32.69 -9.10 -34.74
CA SER A 21 -32.04 -9.73 -33.57
C SER A 21 -31.11 -8.76 -32.84
N SER A 22 -30.34 -7.95 -33.55
CA SER A 22 -29.49 -6.92 -32.92
C SER A 22 -30.31 -5.83 -32.21
N ILE A 23 -31.49 -5.46 -32.71
CA ILE A 23 -32.40 -4.55 -32.00
C ILE A 23 -32.90 -5.19 -30.70
N SER A 24 -33.27 -6.48 -30.72
CA SER A 24 -33.66 -7.19 -29.50
C SER A 24 -32.52 -7.31 -28.48
N GLU A 25 -31.26 -7.43 -28.94
CA GLU A 25 -30.08 -7.41 -28.08
C GLU A 25 -29.85 -6.02 -27.47
N VAL A 26 -30.03 -4.94 -28.25
CA VAL A 26 -30.01 -3.57 -27.74
C VAL A 26 -31.11 -3.35 -26.70
N ASP A 27 -32.34 -3.78 -26.97
CA ASP A 27 -33.49 -3.63 -26.07
C ASP A 27 -33.31 -4.38 -24.74
N SER A 28 -32.46 -5.41 -24.69
CA SER A 28 -32.15 -6.14 -23.44
C SER A 28 -30.88 -5.64 -22.74
N THR A 29 -29.87 -5.17 -23.47
CA THR A 29 -28.57 -4.77 -22.91
C THR A 29 -28.60 -3.43 -22.21
N PHE A 30 -29.31 -2.43 -22.77
CA PHE A 30 -29.37 -1.09 -22.19
C PHE A 30 -30.11 -1.04 -20.84
N PRO A 31 -31.27 -1.72 -20.65
CA PRO A 31 -31.91 -1.83 -19.33
C PRO A 31 -31.00 -2.52 -18.30
N ASN A 32 -30.33 -3.61 -18.70
CA ASN A 32 -29.40 -4.32 -17.82
C ASN A 32 -28.21 -3.44 -17.37
N LEU A 33 -27.66 -2.62 -18.28
CA LEU A 33 -26.61 -1.65 -17.95
C LEU A 33 -27.14 -0.56 -17.00
N ARG A 34 -28.38 -0.10 -17.22
CA ARG A 34 -29.04 0.88 -16.34
C ARG A 34 -29.23 0.33 -14.92
N ASP A 35 -29.60 -0.94 -14.80
CA ASP A 35 -29.75 -1.60 -13.50
C ASP A 35 -28.41 -1.82 -12.81
N LYS A 36 -27.32 -2.09 -13.56
CA LYS A 36 -25.95 -2.11 -13.02
C LYS A 36 -25.53 -0.75 -12.46
N ILE A 37 -25.78 0.34 -13.19
CA ILE A 37 -25.49 1.71 -12.70
C ILE A 37 -26.28 1.99 -11.41
N ARG A 38 -27.56 1.58 -11.36
CA ARG A 38 -28.38 1.72 -10.15
C ARG A 38 -27.83 0.90 -8.98
N SER A 39 -27.36 -0.31 -9.23
CA SER A 39 -26.73 -1.16 -8.21
C SER A 39 -25.46 -0.52 -7.62
N VAL A 40 -24.62 0.10 -8.46
CA VAL A 40 -23.41 0.83 -7.99
C VAL A 40 -23.79 1.99 -7.08
N ARG A 41 -24.80 2.80 -7.46
CA ARG A 41 -25.30 3.89 -6.61
C ARG A 41 -25.78 3.38 -5.26
N ASN A 42 -26.62 2.35 -5.24
CA ASN A 42 -27.15 1.78 -4.00
C ASN A 42 -26.03 1.31 -3.06
N ARG A 43 -24.94 0.76 -3.61
CA ARG A 43 -23.78 0.33 -2.82
C ARG A 43 -23.00 1.50 -2.21
N VAL A 44 -22.89 2.63 -2.92
CA VAL A 44 -22.31 3.86 -2.37
C VAL A 44 -23.16 4.39 -1.22
N ASP A 45 -24.49 4.46 -1.42
CA ASP A 45 -25.43 4.91 -0.40
C ASP A 45 -25.37 4.03 0.86
N GLU A 46 -25.25 2.71 0.69
CA GLU A 46 -25.13 1.78 1.81
C GLU A 46 -23.84 1.99 2.62
N ILE A 47 -22.72 2.28 1.95
CA ILE A 47 -21.43 2.57 2.60
C ILE A 47 -21.55 3.89 3.37
N LEU A 48 -22.12 4.93 2.76
CA LEU A 48 -22.31 6.23 3.41
C LEU A 48 -23.21 6.10 4.64
N SER A 49 -24.31 5.35 4.54
CA SER A 49 -25.22 5.10 5.67
C SER A 49 -24.54 4.32 6.81
N LYS A 50 -23.68 3.33 6.49
CA LYS A 50 -22.86 2.63 7.48
C LYS A 50 -21.85 3.56 8.17
N CYS A 51 -21.19 4.44 7.41
CA CYS A 51 -20.25 5.43 7.94
C CYS A 51 -20.94 6.43 8.87
N GLU A 52 -22.09 6.97 8.47
CA GLU A 52 -22.91 7.86 9.29
C GLU A 52 -23.31 7.19 10.61
N LYS A 53 -23.82 5.96 10.54
CA LYS A 53 -24.19 5.17 11.72
C LYS A 53 -23.02 4.98 12.68
N LYS A 54 -21.83 4.66 12.16
CA LYS A 54 -20.64 4.48 13.00
C LYS A 54 -20.21 5.80 13.67
N SER A 55 -20.17 6.90 12.93
CA SER A 55 -19.79 8.21 13.47
C SER A 55 -20.79 8.72 14.52
N THR A 56 -22.08 8.49 14.32
CA THR A 56 -23.12 8.83 15.32
C THR A 56 -23.05 7.94 16.56
N GLU A 57 -22.77 6.65 16.42
CA GLU A 57 -22.54 5.76 17.57
C GLU A 57 -21.32 6.17 18.39
N GLU A 58 -20.20 6.55 17.75
CA GLU A 58 -19.00 7.05 18.43
C GLU A 58 -19.27 8.38 19.16
N LEU A 59 -20.00 9.30 18.53
CA LEU A 59 -20.42 10.54 19.16
C LEU A 59 -21.31 10.29 20.40
N GLY A 60 -22.28 9.39 20.28
CA GLY A 60 -23.15 9.00 21.40
C GLY A 60 -22.40 8.32 22.55
N ARG A 61 -21.36 7.52 22.25
CA ARG A 61 -20.49 6.94 23.30
C ARG A 61 -19.72 8.02 24.05
N LEU A 62 -19.12 8.97 23.34
CA LEU A 62 -18.42 10.09 23.97
C LEU A 62 -19.38 10.94 24.81
N GLU A 63 -20.56 11.25 24.29
CA GLU A 63 -21.59 11.99 25.02
C GLU A 63 -21.98 11.28 26.33
N ASN A 64 -22.25 9.97 26.27
CA ASN A 64 -22.61 9.18 27.45
C ASN A 64 -21.46 9.07 28.46
N GLU A 65 -20.22 8.94 28.00
CA GLU A 65 -19.05 8.89 28.89
C GLU A 65 -18.84 10.21 29.63
N TYR A 66 -18.89 11.34 28.92
CA TYR A 66 -18.75 12.66 29.55
C TYR A 66 -19.94 13.01 30.44
N ARG A 67 -21.17 12.67 30.02
CA ARG A 67 -22.37 12.83 30.85
C ARG A 67 -22.26 12.01 32.14
N GLY A 68 -21.85 10.75 32.07
CA GLY A 68 -21.68 9.90 33.25
C GLY A 68 -20.62 10.43 34.22
N LYS A 69 -19.49 10.96 33.71
CA LYS A 69 -18.47 11.62 34.55
C LYS A 69 -19.01 12.87 35.24
N LEU A 70 -19.79 13.69 34.52
CA LEU A 70 -20.42 14.89 35.09
C LEU A 70 -21.48 14.54 36.13
N GLU A 71 -22.30 13.51 35.89
CA GLU A 71 -23.31 13.03 36.84
C GLU A 71 -22.66 12.50 38.13
N GLN A 72 -21.55 11.76 38.02
CA GLN A 72 -20.78 11.32 39.19
C GLN A 72 -20.18 12.49 39.97
N ASP A 73 -19.65 13.50 39.27
CA ASP A 73 -19.13 14.72 39.91
C ASP A 73 -20.26 15.50 40.60
N ILE A 74 -21.44 15.62 39.98
CA ILE A 74 -22.64 16.22 40.60
C ILE A 74 -23.04 15.46 41.86
N GLN A 75 -23.15 14.13 41.81
CA GLN A 75 -23.57 13.32 42.95
C GLN A 75 -22.60 13.45 44.14
N LYS A 76 -21.29 13.50 43.86
CA LYS A 76 -20.27 13.73 44.89
C LYS A 76 -20.39 15.13 45.51
N LEU A 77 -20.59 16.16 44.70
CA LEU A 77 -20.79 17.54 45.17
C LEU A 77 -22.06 17.68 46.01
N GLU A 78 -23.16 17.02 45.61
CA GLU A 78 -24.41 16.99 46.39
C GLU A 78 -24.21 16.32 47.75
N SER A 79 -23.50 15.18 47.80
CA SER A 79 -23.16 14.50 49.06
C SER A 79 -22.32 15.39 49.99
N LEU A 80 -21.26 16.01 49.46
CA LEU A 80 -20.41 16.93 50.21
C LEU A 80 -21.17 18.15 50.73
N ASN A 81 -22.11 18.68 49.93
CA ASN A 81 -22.95 19.80 50.32
C ASN A 81 -23.94 19.40 51.43
N ALA A 82 -24.56 18.22 51.33
CA ALA A 82 -25.45 17.69 52.37
C ALA A 82 -24.71 17.46 53.70
N GLU A 83 -23.52 16.87 53.66
CA GLU A 83 -22.67 16.67 54.84
C GLU A 83 -22.23 18.00 55.47
N SER A 84 -21.85 18.98 54.65
CA SER A 84 -21.47 20.32 55.12
C SER A 84 -22.66 21.05 55.75
N SER A 85 -23.84 20.96 55.15
CA SER A 85 -25.09 21.51 55.69
C SER A 85 -25.47 20.86 57.03
N HIS A 86 -25.40 19.53 57.12
CA HIS A 86 -25.67 18.80 58.36
C HIS A 86 -24.69 19.20 59.48
N THR A 87 -23.39 19.32 59.15
CA THR A 87 -22.36 19.75 60.11
C THR A 87 -22.63 21.17 60.62
N ASN A 88 -23.04 22.09 59.74
CA ASN A 88 -23.43 23.45 60.12
C ASN A 88 -24.67 23.48 61.02
N GLN A 89 -25.69 22.66 60.74
CA GLN A 89 -26.88 22.55 61.59
C GLN A 89 -26.54 22.02 63.00
N LEU A 90 -25.65 21.03 63.08
CA LEU A 90 -25.18 20.46 64.34
C LEU A 90 -24.42 21.50 65.17
N LEU A 91 -23.55 22.29 64.51
CA LEU A 91 -22.83 23.40 65.13
C LEU A 91 -23.79 24.49 65.67
N ASP A 92 -24.83 24.83 64.91
CA ASP A 92 -25.81 25.85 65.30
C ASP A 92 -26.69 25.38 66.47
N HIS A 93 -27.02 24.10 66.53
CA HIS A 93 -27.76 23.50 67.64
C HIS A 93 -26.93 23.46 68.93
N VAL A 94 -25.66 23.04 68.84
CA VAL A 94 -24.75 22.98 70.00
C VAL A 94 -24.42 24.38 70.52
N LYS A 95 -24.30 25.39 69.65
CA LYS A 95 -24.16 26.80 70.06
C LYS A 95 -25.35 27.32 70.87
N ARG A 96 -26.57 26.86 70.61
CA ARG A 96 -27.80 27.37 71.25
C ARG A 96 -28.17 26.63 72.54
N PHE A 97 -27.86 25.33 72.65
CA PHE A 97 -28.38 24.46 73.72
C PHE A 97 -27.34 23.50 74.33
N GLY A 98 -26.06 23.56 73.95
CA GLY A 98 -25.04 22.61 74.38
C GLY A 98 -24.42 22.91 75.75
N THR A 99 -24.11 21.87 76.53
CA THR A 99 -23.23 21.95 77.71
C THR A 99 -21.76 21.84 77.31
N ASP A 100 -20.83 22.30 78.17
CA ASP A 100 -19.38 22.38 77.88
C ASP A 100 -18.77 21.07 77.34
N GLY A 101 -19.24 19.91 77.83
CA GLY A 101 -18.80 18.60 77.33
C GLY A 101 -19.29 18.27 75.91
N HIS A 102 -20.52 18.65 75.56
CA HIS A 102 -21.07 18.47 74.21
C HIS A 102 -20.40 19.41 73.20
N ILE A 103 -19.97 20.59 73.63
CA ILE A 103 -19.23 21.54 72.80
C ILE A 103 -17.88 20.95 72.38
N LEU A 104 -17.13 20.36 73.32
CA LEU A 104 -15.83 19.75 73.04
C LEU A 104 -15.92 18.55 72.09
N GLN A 105 -16.90 17.65 72.30
CA GLN A 105 -17.11 16.50 71.43
C GLN A 105 -17.54 16.91 70.01
N CYS A 106 -18.42 17.92 69.91
CA CYS A 106 -18.86 18.45 68.62
C CYS A 106 -17.71 19.15 67.88
N MET A 107 -16.85 19.90 68.58
CA MET A 107 -15.68 20.54 67.98
C MET A 107 -14.72 19.52 67.37
N GLN A 108 -14.47 18.40 68.04
CA GLN A 108 -13.59 17.35 67.53
C GLN A 108 -14.15 16.68 66.26
N GLN A 109 -15.44 16.34 66.24
CA GLN A 109 -16.10 15.78 65.05
C GLN A 109 -16.12 16.77 63.87
N VAL A 110 -16.35 18.06 64.14
CA VAL A 110 -16.32 19.11 63.10
C VAL A 110 -14.91 19.29 62.55
N GLN A 111 -13.87 19.21 63.39
CA GLN A 111 -12.48 19.33 62.95
C GLN A 111 -12.06 18.20 62.02
N GLU A 112 -12.40 16.95 62.35
CA GLU A 112 -12.11 15.79 61.51
C GLU A 112 -12.86 15.85 60.17
N ARG A 113 -14.16 16.18 60.19
CA ARG A 113 -14.98 16.30 58.98
C ARG A 113 -14.56 17.49 58.11
N SER A 114 -14.22 18.62 58.71
CA SER A 114 -13.74 19.80 57.98
C SER A 114 -12.40 19.55 57.28
N LYS A 115 -11.51 18.76 57.90
CA LYS A 115 -10.23 18.38 57.29
C LYS A 115 -10.44 17.45 56.09
N SER A 116 -11.29 16.43 56.25
CA SER A 116 -11.65 15.50 55.16
C SER A 116 -12.34 16.22 53.99
N ASN A 117 -13.24 17.17 54.27
CA ASN A 117 -13.93 17.94 53.23
C ASN A 117 -13.00 18.94 52.53
N SER A 118 -12.06 19.56 53.26
CA SER A 118 -11.09 20.49 52.67
C SER A 118 -10.23 19.84 51.58
N GLU A 119 -9.80 18.59 51.78
CA GLU A 119 -9.03 17.84 50.81
C GLU A 119 -9.88 17.50 49.56
N ALA A 120 -11.16 17.16 49.75
CA ALA A 120 -12.10 16.91 48.65
C ALA A 120 -12.45 18.20 47.86
N PHE A 121 -12.57 19.36 48.52
CA PHE A 121 -12.87 20.64 47.86
C PHE A 121 -11.70 21.18 47.03
N GLU A 122 -10.45 20.88 47.38
CA GLU A 122 -9.26 21.26 46.59
C GLU A 122 -9.30 20.65 45.17
N GLU A 123 -9.83 19.42 45.03
CA GLU A 123 -9.96 18.74 43.73
C GLU A 123 -10.98 19.42 42.78
N TYR A 124 -12.00 20.08 43.34
CA TYR A 124 -13.07 20.74 42.59
C TYR A 124 -12.90 22.26 42.45
N ARG A 125 -11.79 22.81 42.97
CA ARG A 125 -11.48 24.26 42.94
C ARG A 125 -11.20 24.77 41.52
N GLU A 126 -10.73 23.90 40.64
CA GLU A 126 -10.48 24.18 39.22
C GLU A 126 -11.76 23.91 38.40
N LEU A 127 -12.32 24.95 37.76
CA LEU A 127 -13.43 24.83 36.82
C LEU A 127 -13.01 23.99 35.61
N LYS A 128 -13.34 22.68 35.62
CA LYS A 128 -13.13 21.78 34.49
C LYS A 128 -13.89 22.31 33.26
N LYS A 129 -13.17 22.90 32.30
CA LYS A 129 -13.76 23.32 31.02
C LYS A 129 -14.08 22.09 30.18
N LEU A 130 -15.27 22.08 29.57
CA LEU A 130 -15.67 21.04 28.63
C LEU A 130 -14.69 20.99 27.45
N PRO A 131 -14.31 19.78 26.99
CA PRO A 131 -13.52 19.63 25.79
C PRO A 131 -14.29 20.13 24.57
N LYS A 132 -13.62 20.90 23.71
CA LYS A 132 -14.21 21.40 22.47
C LYS A 132 -14.30 20.26 21.46
N VAL A 133 -15.50 19.75 21.19
CA VAL A 133 -15.73 18.69 20.20
C VAL A 133 -15.90 19.34 18.83
N SER A 134 -15.06 18.96 17.87
CA SER A 134 -15.14 19.41 16.47
C SER A 134 -15.22 18.21 15.54
N PHE A 135 -16.16 18.24 14.61
CA PHE A 135 -16.25 17.26 13.53
C PHE A 135 -15.45 17.76 12.31
N ALA A 136 -14.44 17.00 11.91
CA ALA A 136 -13.69 17.25 10.68
C ALA A 136 -14.14 16.23 9.62
N ILE A 137 -14.53 16.73 8.44
CA ILE A 137 -14.84 15.86 7.31
C ILE A 137 -13.57 15.11 6.92
N ASN A 138 -13.67 13.79 6.75
CA ASN A 138 -12.55 12.98 6.31
C ASN A 138 -12.00 13.57 5.00
N ARG A 139 -10.71 13.90 4.99
CA ARG A 139 -10.02 14.49 3.84
C ARG A 139 -10.17 13.65 2.56
N GLN A 140 -10.26 12.32 2.68
CA GLN A 140 -10.51 11.42 1.56
C GLN A 140 -11.92 11.56 0.99
N LEU A 141 -12.92 11.79 1.84
CA LEU A 141 -14.30 12.03 1.40
C LEU A 141 -14.42 13.41 0.75
N ASP A 142 -13.75 14.43 1.30
CA ASP A 142 -13.71 15.77 0.72
C ASP A 142 -12.98 15.79 -0.64
N GLU A 143 -11.89 15.03 -0.80
CA GLU A 143 -11.20 14.85 -2.08
C GLU A 143 -12.08 14.09 -3.11
N VAL A 144 -12.75 13.01 -2.71
CA VAL A 144 -13.68 12.27 -3.58
C VAL A 144 -14.88 13.13 -3.99
N LEU A 145 -15.46 13.90 -3.07
CA LEU A 145 -16.58 14.81 -3.38
C LEU A 145 -16.19 15.92 -4.35
N ARG A 146 -14.91 16.31 -4.38
CA ARG A 146 -14.38 17.29 -5.35
C ARG A 146 -13.99 16.68 -6.69
N SER A 147 -13.62 15.39 -6.74
CA SER A 147 -13.12 14.72 -7.95
C SER A 147 -14.17 13.88 -8.69
N LEU A 148 -15.27 13.49 -8.05
CA LEU A 148 -16.25 12.57 -8.62
C LEU A 148 -17.23 13.31 -9.57
N SER A 149 -16.95 13.31 -10.88
CA SER A 149 -17.84 13.86 -11.91
C SER A 149 -18.72 12.82 -12.60
N THR A 150 -18.33 11.53 -12.57
CA THR A 150 -19.05 10.42 -13.21
C THR A 150 -19.06 9.17 -12.31
N LEU A 151 -20.08 8.31 -12.43
CA LEU A 151 -20.15 7.03 -11.71
C LEU A 151 -19.35 5.89 -12.40
N GLY A 152 -18.96 6.11 -13.65
CA GLY A 152 -18.24 5.16 -14.50
C GLY A 152 -18.34 5.54 -15.97
N ASP A 153 -17.47 4.98 -16.80
CA ASP A 153 -17.43 5.23 -18.25
C ASP A 153 -18.20 4.16 -19.02
N ILE A 154 -18.88 4.57 -20.10
CA ILE A 154 -19.55 3.65 -21.03
C ILE A 154 -18.65 3.50 -22.24
N VAL A 155 -18.05 2.32 -22.41
CA VAL A 155 -17.20 1.98 -23.56
C VAL A 155 -18.02 1.15 -24.55
N ILE A 156 -17.97 1.52 -25.83
CA ILE A 156 -18.55 0.76 -26.94
C ILE A 156 -17.39 0.15 -27.71
N ASP A 157 -17.26 -1.18 -27.69
CA ASP A 157 -16.25 -1.89 -28.49
C ASP A 157 -16.63 -1.78 -29.98
N ALA A 158 -15.91 -0.92 -30.72
CA ALA A 158 -16.15 -0.68 -32.14
C ALA A 158 -15.28 -1.59 -33.04
N GLU A 159 -15.12 -2.89 -32.70
CA GLU A 159 -14.33 -3.83 -33.51
C GLU A 159 -15.15 -4.77 -34.42
N ASP A 160 -16.49 -4.78 -34.34
CA ASP A 160 -17.33 -5.74 -35.09
C ASP A 160 -18.11 -5.15 -36.29
N LEU A 161 -17.62 -4.05 -36.88
CA LEU A 161 -18.29 -3.36 -37.99
C LEU A 161 -17.47 -3.26 -39.29
N GLU A 162 -16.59 -4.21 -39.60
CA GLU A 162 -16.15 -4.43 -40.97
C GLU A 162 -16.23 -5.90 -41.40
N SER A 163 -17.13 -6.14 -42.35
CA SER A 163 -17.59 -7.42 -42.85
C SER A 163 -16.52 -8.22 -43.59
N LYS A 164 -16.45 -9.52 -43.28
CA LYS A 164 -15.98 -10.61 -44.14
C LYS A 164 -16.42 -10.43 -45.60
N LYS A 165 -15.46 -10.17 -46.50
CA LYS A 165 -15.55 -10.58 -47.92
C LYS A 165 -14.43 -11.54 -48.27
N SER A 166 -14.85 -12.58 -48.97
CA SER A 166 -14.21 -13.86 -49.23
C SER A 166 -13.10 -13.83 -50.29
N SER A 167 -11.99 -14.51 -49.95
CA SER A 167 -11.13 -15.47 -50.71
C SER A 167 -10.98 -15.45 -52.24
N SER A 168 -9.76 -15.87 -52.64
CA SER A 168 -9.18 -16.26 -53.95
C SER A 168 -8.55 -15.09 -54.73
N THR A 169 -7.29 -15.11 -55.21
CA THR A 169 -6.39 -16.21 -55.61
C THR A 169 -4.93 -15.70 -55.62
N LYS A 170 -3.98 -16.62 -55.40
CA LYS A 170 -2.50 -16.60 -55.47
C LYS A 170 -1.79 -15.43 -56.20
N ASN A 171 -0.71 -14.89 -55.59
CA ASN A 171 0.69 -15.05 -56.03
C ASN A 171 1.65 -14.10 -55.27
N GLY A 172 2.82 -14.62 -54.87
CA GLY A 172 4.10 -13.90 -54.81
C GLY A 172 4.38 -12.94 -53.64
N LEU A 173 5.41 -13.29 -52.86
CA LEU A 173 6.46 -12.41 -52.30
C LEU A 173 6.01 -11.13 -51.57
N ASP A 174 6.00 -11.18 -50.24
CA ASP A 174 6.91 -10.40 -49.38
C ASP A 174 6.48 -10.57 -47.92
N ASP A 175 7.23 -11.40 -47.20
CA ASP A 175 7.26 -11.40 -45.73
C ASP A 175 7.93 -10.10 -45.30
N ASN A 176 7.15 -9.12 -44.85
CA ASN A 176 7.51 -8.24 -43.75
C ASN A 176 6.33 -7.33 -43.35
N ASN A 177 6.23 -7.06 -42.05
CA ASN A 177 5.37 -6.05 -41.42
C ASN A 177 3.91 -6.44 -41.12
N ARG A 178 3.71 -7.44 -40.24
CA ARG A 178 2.68 -7.32 -39.20
C ARG A 178 3.26 -6.52 -38.04
N LYS A 179 3.04 -5.21 -38.03
CA LYS A 179 3.35 -4.37 -36.86
C LYS A 179 2.52 -4.88 -35.67
N SER A 180 3.22 -5.42 -34.69
CA SER A 180 2.71 -5.62 -33.33
C SER A 180 2.21 -4.27 -32.80
N PRO A 181 1.21 -4.22 -31.89
CA PRO A 181 0.89 -2.97 -31.20
C PRO A 181 2.18 -2.36 -30.65
N GLU A 182 2.44 -1.10 -30.99
CA GLU A 182 3.66 -0.38 -30.61
C GLU A 182 3.77 -0.37 -29.08
N ARG A 183 4.78 -1.06 -28.54
CA ARG A 183 5.12 -1.01 -27.11
C ARG A 183 5.55 0.41 -26.76
N SER A 184 5.14 0.94 -25.62
CA SER A 184 5.42 2.34 -25.27
C SER A 184 6.87 2.60 -24.85
N TYR A 185 7.62 1.54 -24.48
CA TYR A 185 9.03 1.65 -24.12
C TYR A 185 9.97 1.30 -25.29
N PRO A 186 11.07 2.06 -25.48
CA PRO A 186 12.06 1.75 -26.49
C PRO A 186 12.75 0.41 -26.17
N LYS A 187 12.97 -0.40 -27.22
CA LYS A 187 13.74 -1.65 -27.13
C LYS A 187 15.22 -1.42 -26.86
N GLU A 188 15.71 -0.22 -27.16
CA GLU A 188 17.10 0.13 -26.95
C GLU A 188 17.35 0.48 -25.48
N HIS A 189 18.19 -0.31 -24.85
CA HIS A 189 18.68 -0.07 -23.50
C HIS A 189 20.17 0.16 -23.48
N ARG A 190 20.63 0.85 -22.45
CA ARG A 190 22.05 0.99 -22.14
C ARG A 190 22.42 -0.07 -21.11
N GLU A 191 23.55 -0.72 -21.33
CA GLU A 191 24.10 -1.72 -20.41
C GLU A 191 25.28 -1.10 -19.68
N PHE A 192 25.25 -1.11 -18.34
CA PHE A 192 26.35 -0.63 -17.52
C PHE A 192 26.85 -1.76 -16.64
N SER A 193 28.15 -2.03 -16.69
CA SER A 193 28.74 -3.04 -15.80
C SER A 193 28.80 -2.49 -14.37
N VAL A 194 28.28 -3.28 -13.44
CA VAL A 194 28.39 -3.02 -12.00
C VAL A 194 29.47 -3.87 -11.34
N ARG A 195 30.24 -4.62 -12.15
CA ARG A 195 31.38 -5.40 -11.69
C ARG A 195 32.53 -4.48 -11.31
N THR A 196 33.08 -4.69 -10.13
CA THR A 196 34.28 -4.01 -9.64
C THR A 196 35.47 -4.97 -9.64
N ARG A 197 36.68 -4.43 -9.58
CA ARG A 197 37.92 -5.22 -9.60
C ARG A 197 38.08 -6.13 -8.39
N SER A 198 37.38 -5.83 -7.30
CA SER A 198 37.39 -6.59 -6.05
C SER A 198 36.33 -7.70 -6.02
N ASP A 199 35.56 -7.89 -7.09
CA ASP A 199 34.51 -8.92 -7.16
C ASP A 199 35.09 -10.27 -7.58
N GLU A 200 34.85 -11.28 -6.74
CA GLU A 200 35.26 -12.66 -6.97
C GLU A 200 34.17 -13.46 -7.68
N ASN A 201 32.89 -13.12 -7.46
CA ASN A 201 31.74 -13.80 -8.02
C ASN A 201 31.06 -12.95 -9.11
N ALA A 202 30.10 -13.53 -9.83
CA ALA A 202 29.16 -12.76 -10.63
C ALA A 202 28.33 -11.83 -9.73
N CYS A 203 28.08 -10.60 -10.18
CA CYS A 203 27.26 -9.65 -9.43
C CYS A 203 25.80 -10.12 -9.46
N VAL A 204 25.22 -10.38 -8.29
CA VAL A 204 23.82 -10.77 -8.19
C VAL A 204 23.07 -9.64 -7.51
N ILE A 205 22.54 -8.73 -8.32
CA ILE A 205 21.92 -7.50 -7.81
C ILE A 205 20.46 -7.76 -7.45
N THR A 206 20.20 -7.92 -6.16
CA THR A 206 18.86 -8.22 -5.62
C THR A 206 18.10 -6.96 -5.18
N GLY A 207 18.79 -5.84 -5.00
CA GLY A 207 18.19 -4.57 -4.60
C GLY A 207 18.77 -3.42 -5.42
N ILE A 208 17.90 -2.55 -5.91
CA ILE A 208 18.27 -1.35 -6.66
C ILE A 208 17.53 -0.16 -6.05
N LEU A 209 18.25 0.92 -5.79
CA LEU A 209 17.67 2.17 -5.33
C LEU A 209 18.31 3.37 -6.03
N SER A 210 17.48 4.25 -6.59
CA SER A 210 17.89 5.59 -7.03
C SER A 210 17.71 6.60 -5.90
N LEU A 211 18.77 7.35 -5.58
CA LEU A 211 18.77 8.37 -4.54
C LEU A 211 18.26 9.72 -5.09
N PRO A 212 17.85 10.66 -4.21
CA PRO A 212 17.49 12.02 -4.62
C PRO A 212 18.60 12.78 -5.36
N THR A 213 19.87 12.41 -5.13
CA THR A 213 21.04 12.92 -5.85
C THR A 213 21.18 12.36 -7.27
N LEU A 214 20.33 11.40 -7.65
CA LEU A 214 20.41 10.58 -8.86
C LEU A 214 21.60 9.62 -8.91
N ASP A 215 22.27 9.43 -7.77
CA ASP A 215 23.18 8.31 -7.55
C ASP A 215 22.38 7.00 -7.41
N TRP A 216 23.02 5.88 -7.70
CA TRP A 216 22.44 4.55 -7.64
C TRP A 216 23.11 3.68 -6.58
N VAL A 217 22.30 3.02 -5.76
CA VAL A 217 22.75 2.02 -4.79
C VAL A 217 22.32 0.65 -5.24
N PHE A 218 23.27 -0.27 -5.30
CA PHE A 218 23.05 -1.67 -5.64
C PHE A 218 23.40 -2.59 -4.47
N CYS A 219 22.48 -3.48 -4.13
CA CYS A 219 22.74 -4.61 -3.23
C CYS A 219 23.29 -5.78 -4.04
N ASP A 220 24.61 -5.98 -4.00
CA ASP A 220 25.25 -7.12 -4.62
C ASP A 220 25.32 -8.28 -3.63
N LYS A 221 24.33 -9.17 -3.74
CA LYS A 221 24.24 -10.38 -2.92
C LYS A 221 25.39 -11.33 -3.22
N GLY A 222 25.80 -11.46 -4.49
CA GLY A 222 26.82 -12.41 -4.93
C GLY A 222 28.21 -12.11 -4.35
N ASN A 223 28.50 -10.83 -4.12
CA ASN A 223 29.77 -10.38 -3.56
C ASN A 223 29.65 -9.83 -2.12
N SER A 224 28.47 -9.91 -1.49
CA SER A 224 28.21 -9.33 -0.16
C SER A 224 28.62 -7.84 -0.04
N LYS A 225 28.20 -7.03 -1.02
CA LYS A 225 28.58 -5.61 -1.10
C LYS A 225 27.39 -4.69 -1.31
N LEU A 226 27.51 -3.48 -0.80
CA LEU A 226 26.77 -2.33 -1.32
C LEU A 226 27.68 -1.58 -2.30
N LYS A 227 27.15 -1.25 -3.47
CA LYS A 227 27.87 -0.48 -4.48
C LYS A 227 27.12 0.82 -4.76
N LEU A 228 27.85 1.92 -4.72
CA LEU A 228 27.35 3.26 -4.99
C LEU A 228 27.94 3.75 -6.31
N PHE A 229 27.05 4.09 -7.24
CA PHE A 229 27.39 4.62 -8.56
C PHE A 229 26.78 6.02 -8.72
N ASP A 230 27.42 6.86 -9.53
CA ASP A 230 26.84 8.15 -9.90
C ASP A 230 25.75 8.02 -10.99
N ARG A 231 25.16 9.15 -11.38
CA ARG A 231 24.14 9.23 -12.45
C ARG A 231 24.66 8.73 -13.80
N GLN A 232 25.97 8.74 -14.03
CA GLN A 232 26.63 8.27 -15.24
C GLN A 232 27.11 6.81 -15.12
N PHE A 233 26.68 6.10 -14.08
CA PHE A 233 27.07 4.72 -13.78
C PHE A 233 28.60 4.57 -13.64
N GLN A 234 29.27 5.58 -13.09
CA GLN A 234 30.64 5.45 -12.61
C GLN A 234 30.63 5.09 -11.13
N MET A 235 31.45 4.11 -10.75
CA MET A 235 31.54 3.65 -9.37
C MET A 235 32.16 4.74 -8.48
N LYS A 236 31.42 5.17 -7.45
CA LYS A 236 31.87 6.14 -6.44
C LYS A 236 32.51 5.45 -5.24
N SER A 237 31.85 4.41 -4.74
CA SER A 237 32.27 3.70 -3.53
C SER A 237 31.68 2.30 -3.52
N GLU A 238 32.37 1.37 -2.87
CA GLU A 238 31.83 0.07 -2.48
C GLU A 238 32.00 -0.14 -0.98
N HIS A 239 31.10 -0.91 -0.37
CA HIS A 239 31.14 -1.26 1.04
C HIS A 239 30.98 -2.77 1.18
N ILE A 240 32.01 -3.42 1.70
CA ILE A 240 32.02 -4.86 1.95
C ILE A 240 31.26 -5.15 3.23
N MET A 241 30.32 -6.08 3.14
CA MET A 241 29.46 -6.51 4.23
C MET A 241 29.90 -7.89 4.73
N GLN A 242 29.62 -8.20 5.98
CA GLN A 242 29.91 -9.52 6.52
C GLN A 242 28.96 -10.60 5.98
N GLN A 243 27.76 -10.22 5.56
CA GLN A 243 26.73 -11.11 5.01
C GLN A 243 26.01 -10.44 3.85
N SER A 244 25.41 -11.27 3.00
CA SER A 244 24.78 -10.86 1.76
C SER A 244 23.58 -9.94 1.99
N PRO A 245 23.54 -8.74 1.38
CA PRO A 245 22.35 -7.92 1.35
C PRO A 245 21.29 -8.51 0.43
N PHE A 246 20.01 -8.16 0.66
CA PHE A 246 18.92 -8.57 -0.21
C PHE A 246 18.24 -7.37 -0.89
N ASP A 247 17.54 -6.53 -0.15
CA ASP A 247 16.79 -5.40 -0.72
C ASP A 247 17.14 -4.10 0.03
N VAL A 248 16.81 -2.97 -0.60
CA VAL A 248 17.15 -1.63 -0.11
C VAL A 248 15.96 -0.69 -0.29
N THR A 249 15.75 0.18 0.68
CA THR A 249 14.75 1.26 0.63
C THR A 249 15.34 2.59 1.05
N LEU A 250 14.88 3.67 0.43
CA LEU A 250 15.19 5.03 0.86
C LEU A 250 14.40 5.36 2.13
N MET A 251 15.03 6.09 3.04
CA MET A 251 14.40 6.72 4.19
C MET A 251 14.35 8.25 3.97
N GLU A 252 14.92 9.04 4.86
CA GLU A 252 15.01 10.50 4.76
C GLU A 252 16.48 10.91 4.59
N ASP A 253 16.77 12.08 4.02
CA ASP A 253 18.11 12.68 3.98
C ASP A 253 19.26 11.77 3.49
N GLN A 254 19.03 11.02 2.40
CA GLN A 254 19.98 10.05 1.84
C GLN A 254 20.37 8.92 2.81
N ILE A 255 19.53 8.68 3.82
CA ILE A 255 19.61 7.49 4.68
C ILE A 255 18.88 6.36 3.95
N ILE A 256 19.49 5.19 3.93
CA ILE A 256 18.94 3.98 3.32
C ILE A 256 18.88 2.87 4.37
N ALA A 257 17.91 1.97 4.22
CA ALA A 257 17.82 0.75 5.00
C ALA A 257 18.04 -0.45 4.07
N VAL A 258 18.86 -1.40 4.52
CA VAL A 258 19.25 -2.60 3.76
C VAL A 258 18.95 -3.84 4.60
N THR A 259 18.31 -4.84 4.02
CA THR A 259 18.03 -6.12 4.68
C THR A 259 19.20 -7.10 4.57
N ILE A 260 19.48 -7.78 5.67
CA ILE A 260 20.48 -8.84 5.79
C ILE A 260 19.78 -10.11 6.30
N PRO A 261 19.25 -10.95 5.38
CA PRO A 261 18.41 -12.08 5.78
C PRO A 261 19.12 -13.09 6.67
N GLU A 262 20.38 -13.42 6.38
CA GLU A 262 21.15 -14.46 7.10
C GLU A 262 21.34 -14.13 8.58
N ASN A 263 21.54 -12.86 8.89
CA ASN A 263 21.75 -12.38 10.26
C ASN A 263 20.48 -11.83 10.91
N MET A 264 19.33 -11.85 10.21
CA MET A 264 18.06 -11.29 10.71
C MET A 264 18.25 -9.83 11.17
N LYS A 265 18.82 -9.00 10.29
CA LYS A 265 19.08 -7.59 10.56
C LYS A 265 18.61 -6.69 9.43
N ILE A 266 18.30 -5.46 9.79
CA ILE A 266 18.21 -4.32 8.88
C ILE A 266 19.35 -3.37 9.27
N LEU A 267 20.18 -2.99 8.31
CA LEU A 267 21.29 -2.07 8.51
C LEU A 267 20.92 -0.70 7.92
N ILE A 268 21.15 0.35 8.69
CA ILE A 268 20.86 1.73 8.28
C ILE A 268 22.16 2.42 7.90
N TYR A 269 22.23 2.93 6.68
CA TYR A 269 23.40 3.62 6.14
C TYR A 269 23.06 5.05 5.78
N LYS A 270 24.00 5.96 5.99
CA LYS A 270 23.92 7.33 5.47
C LYS A 270 24.85 7.47 4.28
N ILE A 271 24.28 7.86 3.14
CA ILE A 271 25.01 8.10 1.90
C ILE A 271 25.39 9.58 1.84
N MET A 272 26.70 9.86 1.90
CA MET A 272 27.25 11.21 1.75
C MET A 272 28.39 11.16 0.72
N ALA A 273 29.65 11.30 1.15
CA ALA A 273 30.82 11.05 0.31
C ALA A 273 31.09 9.55 0.08
N GLY A 274 30.43 8.68 0.86
CA GLY A 274 30.54 7.23 0.79
C GLY A 274 29.41 6.57 1.59
N ILE A 275 29.54 5.27 1.82
CA ILE A 275 28.53 4.44 2.49
C ILE A 275 28.90 4.29 3.98
N ASN A 276 28.18 4.97 4.88
CA ASN A 276 28.52 5.00 6.30
C ASN A 276 27.43 4.31 7.14
N LEU A 277 27.77 3.21 7.81
CA LEU A 277 26.86 2.51 8.72
C LEU A 277 26.50 3.43 9.89
N GLN A 278 25.21 3.56 10.19
CA GLN A 278 24.69 4.37 11.29
C GLN A 278 24.16 3.48 12.42
N GLU A 279 23.27 2.54 12.07
CA GLU A 279 22.52 1.75 13.04
C GLU A 279 22.33 0.31 12.55
N GLU A 280 22.22 -0.60 13.50
CA GLU A 280 21.78 -1.97 13.24
C GLU A 280 20.46 -2.24 13.98
N ILE A 281 19.48 -2.74 13.23
CA ILE A 281 18.18 -3.14 13.75
C ILE A 281 18.08 -4.66 13.69
N LYS A 282 17.85 -5.31 14.83
CA LYS A 282 17.64 -6.77 14.88
C LYS A 282 16.18 -7.10 14.59
N THR A 283 15.94 -8.06 13.71
CA THR A 283 14.61 -8.59 13.42
C THR A 283 14.42 -9.96 14.07
N LYS A 284 13.18 -10.33 14.34
CA LYS A 284 12.84 -11.64 14.95
C LYS A 284 12.97 -12.83 13.98
N ASP A 285 13.06 -12.54 12.68
CA ASP A 285 13.08 -13.53 11.61
C ASP A 285 13.81 -12.96 10.39
N ARG A 286 14.11 -13.82 9.41
CA ARG A 286 14.81 -13.46 8.18
C ARG A 286 13.92 -12.53 7.35
N CYS A 287 14.37 -11.29 7.18
CA CYS A 287 13.72 -10.27 6.37
C CYS A 287 14.39 -10.19 5.00
N PHE A 288 13.59 -10.13 3.93
CA PHE A 288 14.05 -10.10 2.55
C PHE A 288 13.69 -8.75 1.90
N GLY A 289 12.59 -8.66 1.17
CA GLY A 289 12.12 -7.40 0.62
C GLY A 289 11.81 -6.39 1.73
N ILE A 290 12.10 -5.11 1.49
CA ILE A 290 11.90 -4.03 2.47
C ILE A 290 11.30 -2.80 1.82
N SER A 291 10.40 -2.14 2.52
CA SER A 291 9.95 -0.79 2.15
C SER A 291 9.78 0.04 3.41
N TYR A 292 10.06 1.34 3.29
CA TYR A 292 9.86 2.32 4.36
C TYR A 292 8.78 3.33 3.98
N THR A 293 8.05 3.83 4.98
CA THR A 293 7.17 5.00 4.83
C THR A 293 7.57 6.06 5.84
N SER A 294 7.90 7.26 5.35
CA SER A 294 8.25 8.42 6.18
C SER A 294 7.05 9.01 6.91
N SER A 295 5.84 8.90 6.35
CA SER A 295 4.62 9.45 6.97
C SER A 295 4.29 8.82 8.33
N GLU A 296 4.75 7.58 8.57
CA GLU A 296 4.49 6.88 9.83
C GLU A 296 5.75 6.32 10.50
N ASN A 297 6.93 6.54 9.93
CA ASN A 297 8.19 6.00 10.43
C ASN A 297 8.15 4.48 10.66
N LYS A 298 7.66 3.74 9.65
CA LYS A 298 7.48 2.28 9.71
C LYS A 298 8.17 1.58 8.54
N PHE A 299 8.69 0.41 8.84
CA PHE A 299 9.14 -0.54 7.83
C PHE A 299 8.09 -1.62 7.59
N VAL A 300 8.05 -2.13 6.38
CA VAL A 300 7.45 -3.42 6.08
C VAL A 300 8.52 -4.32 5.48
N VAL A 301 8.59 -5.56 5.95
CA VAL A 301 9.52 -6.56 5.42
C VAL A 301 8.80 -7.85 5.04
N THR A 302 9.34 -8.54 4.04
CA THR A 302 8.87 -9.89 3.68
C THR A 302 9.66 -10.97 4.43
N CYS A 303 8.95 -12.00 4.89
CA CYS A 303 9.52 -13.19 5.55
C CYS A 303 9.10 -14.47 4.78
N PRO A 304 9.68 -14.73 3.59
CA PRO A 304 9.26 -15.82 2.71
C PRO A 304 9.49 -17.23 3.25
N TYR A 305 10.44 -17.39 4.17
CA TYR A 305 10.79 -18.69 4.75
C TYR A 305 10.29 -18.85 6.19
N GLY A 306 9.45 -17.91 6.65
CA GLY A 306 8.74 -18.05 7.92
C GLY A 306 7.78 -19.24 7.90
N SER A 307 7.45 -19.76 9.08
CA SER A 307 6.45 -20.80 9.25
C SER A 307 5.26 -20.26 10.06
N PRO A 308 4.22 -19.68 9.44
CA PRO A 308 4.00 -19.50 7.99
C PRO A 308 4.71 -18.27 7.39
N ALA A 309 4.79 -18.22 6.05
CA ALA A 309 5.37 -17.08 5.33
C ALA A 309 4.49 -15.84 5.51
N SER A 310 5.10 -14.69 5.79
CA SER A 310 4.34 -13.50 6.20
C SER A 310 5.00 -12.18 5.81
N LEU A 311 4.28 -11.08 6.07
CA LEU A 311 4.85 -9.74 6.11
C LEU A 311 4.88 -9.25 7.55
N ARG A 312 5.96 -8.58 7.93
CA ARG A 312 6.09 -7.94 9.24
C ARG A 312 6.13 -6.44 9.08
N LEU A 313 5.21 -5.75 9.75
CA LEU A 313 5.24 -4.31 9.92
C LEU A 313 6.07 -4.02 11.17
N LEU A 314 7.13 -3.23 11.03
CA LEU A 314 8.05 -2.88 12.09
C LEU A 314 8.00 -1.37 12.36
N SER A 315 8.23 -0.99 13.61
CA SER A 315 8.56 0.40 13.95
C SER A 315 9.94 0.76 13.40
N ARG A 316 10.28 2.06 13.38
CA ARG A 316 11.63 2.55 13.02
C ARG A 316 12.76 1.88 13.83
N ASN A 317 12.46 1.39 15.03
CA ASN A 317 13.43 0.73 15.91
C ASN A 317 13.47 -0.80 15.74
N GLY A 318 12.66 -1.36 14.83
CA GLY A 318 12.59 -2.80 14.57
C GLY A 318 11.60 -3.58 15.42
N GLU A 319 10.81 -2.90 16.26
CA GLU A 319 9.77 -3.58 17.04
C GLU A 319 8.65 -4.03 16.11
N GLU A 320 8.23 -5.29 16.24
CA GLU A 320 7.16 -5.84 15.42
C GLU A 320 5.80 -5.30 15.87
N LEU A 321 5.18 -4.50 15.01
CA LEU A 321 3.87 -3.88 15.24
C LEU A 321 2.73 -4.78 14.78
N MET A 322 2.93 -5.50 13.66
CA MET A 322 1.91 -6.35 13.07
C MET A 322 2.54 -7.45 12.22
N ASN A 323 1.93 -8.63 12.24
CA ASN A 323 2.28 -9.75 11.39
C ASN A 323 1.08 -10.11 10.49
N LEU A 324 1.25 -9.95 9.18
CA LEU A 324 0.19 -10.17 8.19
C LEU A 324 0.26 -11.60 7.67
N ILE A 325 -0.61 -12.45 8.22
CA ILE A 325 -0.65 -13.91 8.00
C ILE A 325 -1.94 -14.44 7.34
N PRO A 326 -3.19 -14.02 7.65
CA PRO A 326 -4.32 -14.95 7.46
C PRO A 326 -5.06 -14.87 6.11
N GLU A 327 -5.42 -16.03 5.56
CA GLU A 327 -6.70 -16.25 4.88
C GLU A 327 -7.74 -16.86 5.86
N GLU A 328 -9.01 -16.50 5.68
CA GLU A 328 -10.18 -16.84 6.51
C GLU A 328 -10.41 -18.35 6.76
N ASN A 329 -9.65 -19.24 6.10
CA ASN A 329 -9.79 -20.70 6.16
C ASN A 329 -8.49 -21.43 6.56
N HIS A 330 -7.68 -20.87 7.46
CA HIS A 330 -6.41 -21.45 7.92
C HIS A 330 -5.30 -21.60 6.85
N GLY A 331 -5.43 -20.92 5.72
CA GLY A 331 -4.38 -20.82 4.69
C GLY A 331 -3.48 -19.59 4.91
N SER A 332 -2.19 -19.71 4.57
CA SER A 332 -1.26 -18.57 4.61
C SER A 332 -1.57 -17.59 3.46
N LEU A 333 -1.76 -16.30 3.76
CA LEU A 333 -2.01 -15.24 2.76
C LEU A 333 -0.94 -15.22 1.66
N PHE A 334 0.28 -15.57 2.02
CA PHE A 334 1.42 -15.66 1.12
C PHE A 334 2.06 -17.04 1.16
N LEU A 335 2.63 -17.47 0.03
CA LEU A 335 3.41 -18.72 -0.04
C LEU A 335 4.91 -18.45 -0.12
N ARG A 336 5.32 -17.46 -0.94
CA ARG A 336 6.71 -17.01 -1.00
C ARG A 336 6.79 -15.51 -1.37
N PRO A 337 6.45 -14.61 -0.42
CA PRO A 337 6.53 -13.16 -0.62
C PRO A 337 8.01 -12.72 -0.70
N MET A 338 8.45 -12.24 -1.86
CA MET A 338 9.85 -11.89 -2.10
C MET A 338 10.11 -10.41 -1.89
N TYR A 339 9.36 -9.54 -2.57
CA TYR A 339 9.51 -8.08 -2.48
C TYR A 339 8.24 -7.41 -2.01
N VAL A 340 8.41 -6.24 -1.39
CA VAL A 340 7.33 -5.38 -0.93
C VAL A 340 7.66 -3.92 -1.21
N ARG A 341 6.66 -3.12 -1.61
CA ARG A 341 6.77 -1.67 -1.75
C ARG A 341 5.52 -1.01 -1.18
N PHE A 342 5.68 0.11 -0.47
CA PHE A 342 4.58 1.03 -0.22
C PHE A 342 4.17 1.70 -1.53
N ASP A 343 2.88 1.99 -1.67
CA ASP A 343 2.41 2.90 -2.71
C ASP A 343 2.88 4.34 -2.44
N ALA A 344 2.76 5.22 -3.44
CA ALA A 344 3.18 6.62 -3.32
C ALA A 344 2.47 7.37 -2.18
N SER A 345 1.31 6.88 -1.72
CA SER A 345 0.55 7.47 -0.61
C SER A 345 0.94 6.91 0.76
N GLY A 346 1.74 5.84 0.82
CA GLY A 346 2.06 5.10 2.04
C GLY A 346 0.88 4.35 2.66
N ASN A 347 -0.24 4.20 1.94
CA ASN A 347 -1.48 3.59 2.45
C ASN A 347 -1.71 2.16 1.96
N SER A 348 -1.12 1.79 0.84
CA SER A 348 -1.18 0.44 0.30
C SER A 348 0.20 -0.20 0.21
N LEU A 349 0.21 -1.52 0.30
CA LEU A 349 1.37 -2.38 0.17
C LEU A 349 1.22 -3.23 -1.09
N LEU A 350 2.25 -3.23 -1.93
CA LEU A 350 2.36 -4.09 -3.10
C LEU A 350 3.38 -5.18 -2.79
N VAL A 351 2.96 -6.44 -2.95
CA VAL A 351 3.73 -7.60 -2.50
C VAL A 351 3.82 -8.61 -3.62
N SER A 352 5.03 -8.98 -4.02
CA SER A 352 5.26 -10.02 -5.02
C SER A 352 5.34 -11.38 -4.33
N ASP A 353 4.38 -12.26 -4.61
CA ASP A 353 4.39 -13.64 -4.14
C ASP A 353 4.84 -14.55 -5.28
N SER A 354 6.13 -14.88 -5.23
CA SER A 354 6.81 -15.63 -6.29
C SER A 354 6.19 -17.01 -6.51
N GLN A 355 5.77 -17.71 -5.46
CA GLN A 355 5.26 -19.08 -5.60
C GLN A 355 3.76 -19.12 -5.89
N ARG A 356 3.00 -18.10 -5.49
CA ARG A 356 1.61 -17.93 -5.95
C ARG A 356 1.49 -17.28 -7.34
N ASN A 357 2.60 -16.90 -7.99
CA ASN A 357 2.61 -16.20 -9.29
C ASN A 357 1.68 -14.98 -9.34
N ARG A 358 1.65 -14.19 -8.25
CA ARG A 358 0.75 -13.04 -8.14
C ARG A 358 1.41 -11.87 -7.44
N VAL A 359 0.99 -10.66 -7.79
CA VAL A 359 1.24 -9.46 -6.97
C VAL A 359 -0.05 -9.14 -6.22
N THR A 360 0.06 -8.89 -4.92
CA THR A 360 -1.09 -8.55 -4.08
C THR A 360 -0.95 -7.12 -3.59
N ALA A 361 -1.98 -6.32 -3.83
CA ALA A 361 -2.12 -5.00 -3.25
C ALA A 361 -2.99 -5.09 -1.99
N ILE A 362 -2.48 -4.59 -0.87
CA ILE A 362 -3.14 -4.62 0.44
C ILE A 362 -3.30 -3.19 0.92
N THR A 363 -4.48 -2.81 1.36
CA THR A 363 -4.73 -1.49 1.95
C THR A 363 -5.05 -1.66 3.44
N ARG A 364 -4.87 -0.61 4.24
CA ARG A 364 -5.17 -0.66 5.69
C ARG A 364 -6.61 -1.04 6.05
N SER A 365 -7.57 -0.65 5.22
CA SER A 365 -9.01 -0.89 5.44
C SER A 365 -9.51 -2.17 4.77
N VAL A 366 -8.79 -2.68 3.78
CA VAL A 366 -9.16 -3.87 3.03
C VAL A 366 -7.91 -4.73 2.90
N TYR A 367 -7.93 -5.92 3.51
CA TYR A 367 -6.86 -6.90 3.42
C TYR A 367 -6.46 -7.25 1.97
N ARG A 368 -7.27 -6.86 0.97
CA ARG A 368 -7.07 -7.08 -0.46
C ARG A 368 -7.67 -5.94 -1.29
N ARG A 369 -6.83 -5.09 -1.88
CA ARG A 369 -7.24 -4.09 -2.88
C ARG A 369 -7.41 -4.75 -4.26
N PHE A 370 -6.39 -5.47 -4.71
CA PHE A 370 -6.43 -6.27 -5.95
C PHE A 370 -5.39 -7.40 -5.93
N HIS A 371 -5.57 -8.35 -6.84
CA HIS A 371 -4.53 -9.30 -7.24
C HIS A 371 -4.19 -9.10 -8.70
N TYR A 372 -2.92 -8.89 -8.99
CA TYR A 372 -2.43 -8.95 -10.35
C TYR A 372 -1.91 -10.36 -10.64
N THR A 373 -2.55 -11.00 -11.61
CA THR A 373 -2.16 -12.30 -12.16
C THR A 373 -2.24 -12.22 -13.67
N HIS A 374 -1.27 -12.83 -14.36
CA HIS A 374 -1.27 -12.89 -15.81
C HIS A 374 -0.70 -14.24 -16.25
N SER A 375 -1.20 -14.81 -17.35
CA SER A 375 -0.76 -16.13 -17.86
C SER A 375 0.75 -16.18 -18.13
N ASN A 376 1.31 -15.06 -18.60
CA ASN A 376 2.73 -14.87 -18.89
C ASN A 376 3.53 -14.22 -17.74
N MET A 377 3.03 -14.22 -16.50
CA MET A 377 3.75 -13.72 -15.33
C MET A 377 4.05 -14.87 -14.37
N LYS A 378 5.31 -15.31 -14.31
CA LYS A 378 5.75 -16.39 -13.40
C LYS A 378 6.86 -15.92 -12.49
N GLY A 379 6.75 -16.29 -11.21
CA GLY A 379 7.72 -15.92 -10.19
C GLY A 379 7.91 -14.42 -10.07
N PRO A 380 6.87 -13.61 -9.77
CA PRO A 380 7.04 -12.19 -9.62
C PRO A 380 8.09 -11.90 -8.53
N ARG A 381 9.01 -10.98 -8.82
CA ARG A 381 10.11 -10.56 -7.94
C ARG A 381 10.08 -9.06 -7.75
N GLY A 382 11.04 -8.31 -8.32
CA GLY A 382 11.15 -6.87 -8.13
C GLY A 382 9.87 -6.12 -8.50
N LEU A 383 9.59 -5.07 -7.72
CA LEU A 383 8.47 -4.15 -7.89
C LEU A 383 8.99 -2.72 -7.92
N ALA A 384 8.55 -1.93 -8.90
CA ALA A 384 8.84 -0.50 -8.95
C ALA A 384 7.60 0.30 -9.32
N LEU A 385 7.43 1.45 -8.69
CA LEU A 385 6.31 2.36 -8.95
C LEU A 385 6.78 3.57 -9.74
N ALA A 386 6.04 3.91 -10.78
CA ALA A 386 6.14 5.19 -11.47
C ALA A 386 5.28 6.25 -10.79
N ALA A 387 5.63 7.52 -10.97
CA ALA A 387 4.90 8.67 -10.42
C ALA A 387 3.43 8.76 -10.88
N ASN A 388 3.10 8.17 -12.03
CA ASN A 388 1.72 8.10 -12.53
C ASN A 388 0.88 6.98 -11.87
N GLY A 389 1.44 6.23 -10.92
CA GLY A 389 0.80 5.12 -10.23
C GLY A 389 0.96 3.76 -10.92
N ASP A 390 1.58 3.70 -12.10
CA ASP A 390 1.85 2.43 -12.76
C ASP A 390 2.91 1.63 -11.99
N LEU A 391 2.70 0.32 -11.94
CA LEU A 391 3.54 -0.66 -11.29
C LEU A 391 4.28 -1.49 -12.35
N PHE A 392 5.61 -1.52 -12.27
CA PHE A 392 6.43 -2.48 -12.98
C PHE A 392 6.60 -3.74 -12.14
N VAL A 393 6.29 -4.87 -12.75
CA VAL A 393 6.40 -6.19 -12.12
C VAL A 393 7.38 -7.04 -12.91
N VAL A 394 8.44 -7.46 -12.24
CA VAL A 394 9.44 -8.37 -12.81
C VAL A 394 8.97 -9.81 -12.66
N GLY A 395 8.81 -10.52 -13.78
CA GLY A 395 8.54 -11.95 -13.84
C GLY A 395 9.83 -12.75 -14.02
N TRP A 396 10.42 -13.19 -12.92
CA TRP A 396 11.70 -13.92 -12.94
C TRP A 396 11.61 -15.25 -13.68
N GLY A 397 10.53 -16.01 -13.50
CA GLY A 397 10.35 -17.30 -14.15
C GLY A 397 9.76 -17.23 -15.56
N SER A 398 9.23 -16.07 -15.96
CA SER A 398 8.70 -15.80 -17.29
C SER A 398 9.63 -14.97 -18.17
N ASP A 399 10.76 -14.51 -17.64
CA ASP A 399 11.69 -13.60 -18.30
C ASP A 399 10.97 -12.38 -18.90
N SER A 400 10.12 -11.74 -18.10
CA SER A 400 9.30 -10.62 -18.55
C SER A 400 9.25 -9.48 -17.54
N VAL A 401 8.95 -8.28 -18.02
CA VAL A 401 8.61 -7.13 -17.18
C VAL A 401 7.28 -6.59 -17.66
N HIS A 402 6.28 -6.59 -16.78
CA HIS A 402 4.95 -6.09 -17.10
C HIS A 402 4.74 -4.73 -16.45
N ARG A 403 4.02 -3.85 -17.15
CA ARG A 403 3.48 -2.62 -16.59
C ARG A 403 2.00 -2.84 -16.30
N VAL A 404 1.62 -2.48 -15.08
CA VAL A 404 0.29 -2.68 -14.52
C VAL A 404 -0.20 -1.34 -14.01
N ASP A 405 -1.47 -1.00 -14.22
CA ASP A 405 -2.02 0.24 -13.71
C ASP A 405 -2.31 0.20 -12.20
N ASP A 406 -2.68 1.35 -11.64
CA ASP A 406 -3.01 1.55 -10.23
C ASP A 406 -4.22 0.72 -9.73
N ALA A 407 -5.05 0.24 -10.66
CA ALA A 407 -6.17 -0.66 -10.43
C ALA A 407 -5.79 -2.14 -10.56
N GLY A 408 -4.54 -2.45 -10.91
CA GLY A 408 -4.06 -3.82 -11.08
C GLY A 408 -4.35 -4.43 -12.45
N ARG A 409 -4.71 -3.63 -13.46
CA ARG A 409 -4.96 -4.10 -14.83
C ARG A 409 -3.65 -4.09 -15.62
N PHE A 410 -3.45 -5.15 -16.41
CA PHE A 410 -2.32 -5.22 -17.33
C PHE A 410 -2.40 -4.10 -18.37
N ARG A 411 -1.30 -3.35 -18.54
CA ARG A 411 -1.17 -2.36 -19.61
C ARG A 411 -0.37 -2.92 -20.77
N GLU A 412 0.84 -3.38 -20.50
CA GLU A 412 1.74 -3.86 -21.52
C GLU A 412 2.83 -4.77 -20.95
N GLU A 413 3.39 -5.60 -21.82
CA GLU A 413 4.64 -6.32 -21.57
C GLU A 413 5.78 -5.43 -22.08
N VAL A 414 6.46 -4.77 -21.14
CA VAL A 414 7.54 -3.80 -21.40
C VAL A 414 8.75 -4.53 -21.99
N LEU A 415 9.11 -5.66 -21.39
CA LEU A 415 10.21 -6.52 -21.81
C LEU A 415 9.80 -7.98 -21.79
N CYS A 416 10.35 -8.76 -22.70
CA CYS A 416 10.22 -10.21 -22.71
C CYS A 416 11.54 -10.90 -23.05
N ARG A 417 11.57 -12.23 -22.94
CA ARG A 417 12.74 -13.06 -23.25
C ARG A 417 13.40 -12.73 -24.60
N HIS A 418 12.60 -12.35 -25.61
CA HIS A 418 13.11 -12.02 -26.94
C HIS A 418 13.93 -10.72 -26.98
N ASP A 419 13.77 -9.86 -25.97
CA ASP A 419 14.57 -8.64 -25.79
C ASP A 419 15.93 -8.95 -25.09
N GLY A 420 16.27 -10.23 -24.91
CA GLY A 420 17.57 -10.67 -24.38
C GLY A 420 17.68 -10.62 -22.86
N ILE A 421 16.57 -10.44 -22.14
CA ILE A 421 16.52 -10.56 -20.69
C ILE A 421 16.37 -12.03 -20.29
N CYS A 422 17.10 -12.45 -19.26
CA CYS A 422 17.02 -13.79 -18.69
C CYS A 422 17.00 -13.67 -17.17
N SER A 423 15.98 -14.26 -16.55
CA SER A 423 15.74 -14.28 -15.11
C SER A 423 15.90 -12.89 -14.47
N PRO A 424 15.14 -11.87 -14.91
CA PRO A 424 15.20 -10.54 -14.30
C PRO A 424 14.87 -10.62 -12.80
N GLN A 425 15.55 -9.81 -11.99
CA GLN A 425 15.54 -9.96 -10.53
C GLN A 425 14.95 -8.75 -9.81
N ALA A 426 15.60 -7.59 -9.92
CA ALA A 426 15.19 -6.36 -9.26
C ALA A 426 14.96 -5.25 -10.30
N VAL A 427 14.08 -4.32 -9.94
CA VAL A 427 13.69 -3.19 -10.77
C VAL A 427 13.60 -1.95 -9.92
N CYS A 428 14.00 -0.79 -10.47
CA CYS A 428 13.82 0.51 -9.84
C CYS A 428 13.55 1.57 -10.90
N VAL A 429 12.61 2.46 -10.64
CA VAL A 429 12.45 3.70 -11.42
C VAL A 429 13.34 4.76 -10.77
N SER A 430 14.04 5.56 -11.57
CA SER A 430 14.91 6.63 -11.08
C SER A 430 14.13 7.64 -10.25
N PHE A 431 14.82 8.33 -9.33
CA PHE A 431 14.15 9.30 -8.47
C PHE A 431 13.45 10.42 -9.27
N ASP A 432 14.07 10.87 -10.38
CA ASP A 432 13.50 11.84 -11.32
C ASP A 432 12.47 11.24 -12.30
N GLN A 433 12.16 9.95 -12.19
CA GLN A 433 11.18 9.22 -13.01
C GLN A 433 11.52 9.14 -14.51
N SER A 434 12.75 9.49 -14.89
CA SER A 434 13.18 9.53 -16.30
C SER A 434 13.73 8.21 -16.82
N GLN A 435 14.10 7.29 -15.93
CA GLN A 435 14.77 6.04 -16.26
C GLN A 435 14.24 4.88 -15.44
N PHE A 436 14.30 3.69 -16.00
CA PHE A 436 14.02 2.42 -15.33
C PHE A 436 15.27 1.55 -15.40
N ALA A 437 15.66 0.98 -14.27
CA ALA A 437 16.81 0.10 -14.11
C ALA A 437 16.35 -1.33 -13.80
N LEU A 438 17.00 -2.29 -14.44
CA LEU A 438 16.71 -3.72 -14.29
C LEU A 438 18.00 -4.51 -14.05
N SER A 439 17.99 -5.39 -13.05
CA SER A 439 19.04 -6.39 -12.84
C SER A 439 18.60 -7.77 -13.30
N LEU A 440 19.58 -8.61 -13.60
CA LEU A 440 19.40 -10.01 -14.00
C LEU A 440 20.05 -10.93 -12.95
N ASP A 441 19.47 -12.10 -12.74
CA ASP A 441 19.98 -13.11 -11.80
C ASP A 441 21.23 -13.82 -12.35
N ASP A 442 21.93 -14.57 -11.50
CA ASP A 442 23.17 -15.29 -11.83
C ASP A 442 23.07 -16.28 -13.00
N VAL A 443 21.87 -16.80 -13.28
CA VAL A 443 21.57 -17.64 -14.43
C VAL A 443 21.81 -16.90 -15.76
N SER A 444 21.74 -15.57 -15.76
CA SER A 444 22.04 -14.74 -16.91
C SER A 444 23.55 -14.52 -17.06
N CYS A 445 24.05 -14.64 -18.29
CA CYS A 445 25.42 -14.22 -18.63
C CYS A 445 25.65 -12.70 -18.50
N LYS A 446 24.57 -11.92 -18.31
CA LYS A 446 24.59 -10.48 -18.12
C LYS A 446 24.28 -10.05 -16.68
N SER A 447 24.42 -10.94 -15.71
CA SER A 447 24.24 -10.63 -14.27
C SER A 447 25.15 -9.48 -13.77
N ASP A 448 26.35 -9.37 -14.33
CA ASP A 448 27.30 -8.28 -14.06
C ASP A 448 26.86 -6.89 -14.61
N PHE A 449 25.73 -6.81 -15.33
CA PHE A 449 25.24 -5.58 -15.95
C PHE A 449 23.88 -5.16 -15.42
N ILE A 450 23.69 -3.85 -15.31
CA ILE A 450 22.38 -3.23 -15.12
C ILE A 450 21.90 -2.69 -16.46
N LEU A 451 20.67 -3.03 -16.82
CA LEU A 451 20.01 -2.54 -18.02
C LEU A 451 19.22 -1.28 -17.67
N ILE A 452 19.47 -0.20 -18.41
CA ILE A 452 18.84 1.11 -18.20
C ILE A 452 18.02 1.50 -19.42
N PHE A 453 16.76 1.79 -19.20
CA PHE A 453 15.80 2.20 -20.21
C PHE A 453 15.32 3.61 -19.89
N SER A 454 15.07 4.41 -20.92
CA SER A 454 14.43 5.71 -20.73
C SER A 454 12.92 5.51 -20.62
N VAL A 455 12.30 6.22 -19.68
CA VAL A 455 10.86 6.17 -19.38
C VAL A 455 10.12 7.30 -20.08
#